data_AF-A0A6P0Q4T6-F1
#
_entry.id   AF-A0A6P0Q4T6-F1
#
_cell.length_a   1.000
_cell.length_b   1.000
_cell.length_c   1.000
_cell.angle_alpha   90.00
_cell.angle_beta   90.00
_cell.angle_gamma   90.00
#
_symmetry.space_group_name_H-M   'P 1'
#
loop_
_entity.id
_entity.type
_entity.pdbx_description
1 polymer ?
#
loop_
_entity_poly.entity_id
_entity_poly.type
_entity_poly.pdbx_seq_one_letter_code
_entity_poly.pdbx_strand_id
1 'polypeptide(L)'
;SDAAIETADVVIMTDAPSKVAEAIAIARRTLGIVWQNIIIALGVKVIFIALGAMGVATLWEAVFADMGVALLAILNASRVLQIREN
;
A
#
# COMPACT_ATOMS: atom_id res chain seq x y z
N SER A 1 -5.44 -14.97 -30.60
CA SER A 1 -6.09 -14.89 -29.28
C SER A 1 -5.12 -15.09 -28.11
N ASP A 2 -3.92 -15.65 -28.31
CA ASP A 2 -2.88 -15.67 -27.25
C ASP A 2 -2.02 -14.39 -27.20
N ALA A 3 -1.73 -13.76 -28.35
CA ALA A 3 -0.95 -12.52 -28.39
C ALA A 3 -1.60 -11.33 -27.65
N ALA A 4 -2.94 -11.31 -27.54
CA ALA A 4 -3.66 -10.29 -26.78
C ALA A 4 -3.61 -10.54 -25.26
N ILE A 5 -3.47 -11.81 -24.84
CA ILE A 5 -3.30 -12.21 -23.45
C ILE A 5 -1.87 -11.92 -22.97
N GLU A 6 -0.88 -12.15 -23.83
CA GLU A 6 0.54 -11.96 -23.51
C GLU A 6 0.94 -10.48 -23.36
N THR A 7 0.21 -9.57 -24.01
CA THR A 7 0.51 -8.12 -23.98
C THR A 7 -0.32 -7.35 -22.94
N ALA A 8 -1.29 -7.98 -22.29
CA ALA A 8 -2.21 -7.31 -21.38
C ALA A 8 -1.71 -7.36 -19.93
N ASP A 9 -1.67 -6.20 -19.26
CA ASP A 9 -1.32 -6.10 -17.82
C ASP A 9 -2.38 -6.75 -16.91
N VAL A 10 -3.63 -6.87 -17.39
CA VAL A 10 -4.75 -7.49 -16.69
C VAL A 10 -5.58 -8.29 -17.69
N VAL A 11 -5.77 -9.59 -17.40
CA VAL A 11 -6.58 -10.50 -18.22
C VAL A 11 -7.79 -10.96 -17.41
N ILE A 12 -8.99 -10.67 -17.91
CA ILE A 12 -10.24 -11.16 -17.34
C ILE A 12 -10.51 -12.54 -17.97
N MET A 13 -10.46 -13.61 -17.17
CA MET A 13 -10.65 -14.99 -17.65
C MET A 13 -12.13 -15.40 -17.80
N THR A 14 -13.07 -14.49 -17.56
CA THR A 14 -14.51 -14.76 -17.52
C THR A 14 -15.26 -13.82 -18.47
N ASP A 15 -16.32 -14.32 -19.11
CA ASP A 15 -17.12 -13.57 -20.10
C ASP A 15 -18.03 -12.48 -19.50
N ALA A 16 -17.82 -12.10 -18.23
CA ALA A 16 -18.63 -11.10 -17.52
C ALA A 16 -17.92 -9.73 -17.47
N PRO A 17 -18.32 -8.72 -18.26
CA PRO A 17 -17.71 -7.38 -18.23
C PRO A 17 -17.90 -6.65 -16.89
N SER A 18 -18.85 -7.10 -16.04
CA SER A 18 -19.03 -6.62 -14.67
C SER A 18 -17.78 -6.83 -13.79
N LYS A 19 -16.95 -7.85 -14.09
CA LYS A 19 -15.70 -8.13 -13.35
C LYS A 19 -14.62 -7.06 -13.54
N VAL A 20 -14.69 -6.28 -14.62
CA VAL A 20 -13.82 -5.10 -14.81
C VAL A 20 -14.17 -4.01 -13.79
N ALA A 21 -15.46 -3.75 -13.57
CA ALA A 21 -15.91 -2.75 -12.59
C ALA A 21 -15.52 -3.17 -11.15
N GLU A 22 -15.60 -4.45 -10.85
CA GLU A 22 -15.17 -5.03 -9.58
C GLU A 22 -13.65 -4.91 -9.37
N ALA A 23 -12.84 -5.25 -10.39
CA ALA A 23 -11.39 -5.08 -10.35
C ALA A 23 -11.00 -3.61 -10.11
N ILE A 24 -11.68 -2.66 -10.77
CA ILE A 24 -11.47 -1.22 -10.55
C ILE A 24 -11.86 -0.82 -9.12
N ALA A 25 -12.98 -1.33 -8.59
CA ALA A 25 -13.41 -1.03 -7.22
C ALA A 25 -12.39 -1.52 -6.18
N ILE A 26 -11.82 -2.72 -6.37
CA ILE A 26 -10.75 -3.26 -5.54
C ILE A 26 -9.50 -2.38 -5.65
N ALA A 27 -9.07 -2.03 -6.88
CA ALA A 27 -7.91 -1.18 -7.11
C ALA A 27 -8.03 0.18 -6.40
N ARG A 28 -9.21 0.82 -6.43
CA ARG A 28 -9.45 2.09 -5.72
C ARG A 28 -9.33 1.94 -4.20
N ARG A 29 -9.80 0.83 -3.63
CA ARG A 29 -9.65 0.55 -2.19
C ARG A 29 -8.19 0.29 -1.82
N THR A 30 -7.47 -0.47 -2.64
CA THR A 30 -6.03 -0.70 -2.48
C THR A 30 -5.25 0.61 -2.49
N LEU A 31 -5.54 1.50 -3.44
CA LEU A 31 -4.93 2.84 -3.49
C LEU A 31 -5.18 3.64 -2.22
N GLY A 32 -6.38 3.57 -1.62
CA GLY A 32 -6.65 4.22 -0.35
C GLY A 32 -5.75 3.74 0.80
N ILE A 33 -5.47 2.43 0.86
CA ILE A 33 -4.58 1.83 1.86
C ILE A 33 -3.12 2.22 1.60
N VAL A 34 -2.70 2.27 0.33
CA VAL A 34 -1.36 2.73 -0.07
C VAL A 34 -1.14 4.17 0.39
N TRP A 35 -2.10 5.07 0.16
CA TRP A 35 -2.01 6.45 0.63
C TRP A 35 -1.89 6.55 2.15
N GLN A 36 -2.64 5.75 2.91
CA GLN A 36 -2.49 5.70 4.38
C GLN A 36 -1.07 5.30 4.80
N ASN A 37 -0.49 4.26 4.17
CA ASN A 37 0.86 3.81 4.47
C ASN A 37 1.91 4.88 4.15
N ILE A 38 1.77 5.57 3.00
CA ILE A 38 2.67 6.66 2.61
C ILE A 38 2.60 7.80 3.62
N ILE A 39 1.39 8.21 4.03
CA ILE A 39 1.21 9.30 5.00
C ILE A 39 1.85 8.94 6.34
N ILE A 40 1.65 7.70 6.83
CA ILE A 40 2.26 7.23 8.09
C ILE A 40 3.80 7.23 7.97
N ALA A 41 4.33 6.68 6.88
CA ALA A 41 5.78 6.60 6.68
C ALA A 41 6.44 7.98 6.59
N LEU A 42 5.83 8.91 5.84
CA LEU A 42 6.31 10.28 5.73
C LEU A 42 6.18 11.02 7.06
N GLY A 43 5.07 10.83 7.78
CA GLY A 43 4.85 11.44 9.09
C GLY A 43 5.94 11.06 10.09
N VAL A 44 6.25 9.77 10.19
CA VAL A 44 7.34 9.29 11.06
C VAL A 44 8.70 9.83 10.60
N LYS A 45 8.99 9.82 9.30
CA LYS A 45 10.24 10.36 8.75
C LYS A 45 10.45 11.82 9.13
N VAL A 46 9.41 12.65 8.96
CA VAL A 46 9.45 14.09 9.26
C VAL A 46 9.64 14.33 10.75
N ILE A 47 8.95 13.57 11.61
CA ILE A 47 9.11 13.65 13.07
C ILE A 47 10.56 13.36 13.48
N PHE A 48 11.16 12.29 12.96
CA PHE A 48 12.55 11.93 13.29
C PHE A 48 13.57 12.91 12.73
N ILE A 49 13.33 13.48 11.55
CA ILE A 49 14.17 14.57 11.02
C ILE A 49 14.11 15.78 11.94
N ALA A 50 12.92 16.19 12.40
CA ALA A 50 12.76 17.33 13.29
C ALA A 50 13.40 17.08 14.67
N LEU A 51 13.19 15.91 15.25
CA LEU A 51 13.79 15.52 16.54
C LEU A 51 15.32 15.39 16.45
N GLY A 52 15.83 14.85 15.33
CA GLY A 52 17.26 14.76 15.05
C GLY A 52 17.90 16.13 14.86
N ALA A 53 17.21 17.06 14.19
CA ALA A 53 17.67 18.45 14.06
C ALA A 53 17.76 19.18 15.42
N MET A 54 16.89 18.83 16.39
CA MET A 54 16.95 19.33 17.76
C MET A 54 17.95 18.56 18.65
N GLY A 55 18.60 17.51 18.14
CA GLY A 55 19.56 16.69 18.88
C GLY A 55 18.93 15.74 19.92
N VAL A 56 17.61 15.55 19.89
CA VAL A 56 16.87 14.73 20.85
C VAL A 56 16.76 13.27 20.41
N ALA A 57 16.73 13.01 19.09
CA ALA A 57 16.61 11.66 18.55
C ALA A 57 17.97 11.08 18.16
N THR A 58 18.15 9.80 18.50
CA THR A 58 19.31 9.00 18.10
C THR A 58 19.05 8.23 16.81
N LEU A 59 20.12 7.87 16.09
CA LEU A 59 20.02 7.09 14.86
C LEU A 59 19.34 5.72 15.10
N TRP A 60 19.54 5.14 16.29
CA TRP A 60 18.95 3.87 16.68
C TRP A 60 17.42 3.93 16.77
N GLU A 61 16.87 4.98 17.40
CA GLU A 61 15.41 5.17 17.50
C GLU A 61 14.77 5.38 16.13
N ALA A 62 15.46 6.11 15.24
CA ALA A 62 15.01 6.32 13.87
C ALA A 62 14.92 5.00 13.08
N VAL A 63 15.93 4.13 13.22
CA VAL A 63 15.94 2.81 12.57
C VAL A 63 14.81 1.93 13.10
N PHE A 64 14.59 1.91 14.42
CA PHE A 64 13.50 1.15 15.02
C PHE A 64 12.12 1.64 14.53
N ALA A 65 11.93 2.96 14.45
CA ALA A 65 10.70 3.55 13.95
C ALA A 65 10.44 3.20 12.48
N ASP A 66 11.46 3.24 11.62
CA ASP A 66 11.35 2.85 10.22
C ASP A 66 10.95 1.37 10.05
N MET A 67 11.54 0.47 10.86
CA MET A 67 11.13 -0.93 10.88
C MET A 67 9.69 -1.11 11.38
N GLY A 68 9.28 -0.36 12.41
CA GLY A 68 7.92 -0.37 12.93
C GLY A 68 6.90 0.12 11.89
N VAL A 69 7.21 1.18 11.16
CA VAL A 69 6.40 1.69 10.04
C VAL A 69 6.27 0.63 8.95
N ALA A 70 7.34 -0.07 8.60
CA ALA A 70 7.29 -1.14 7.60
C ALA A 70 6.35 -2.27 8.03
N LEU A 71 6.43 -2.71 9.28
CA LEU A 71 5.52 -3.73 9.83
C LEU A 71 4.06 -3.25 9.85
N LEU A 72 3.81 -2.00 10.26
CA LEU A 72 2.48 -1.39 10.22
C LEU A 72 1.93 -1.31 8.79
N ALA A 73 2.78 -0.95 7.82
CA ALA A 73 2.39 -0.89 6.41
C ALA A 73 2.00 -2.28 5.87
N ILE A 74 2.74 -3.32 6.25
CA ILE A 74 2.42 -4.72 5.88
C ILE A 74 1.07 -5.13 6.50
N LEU A 75 0.86 -4.86 7.78
CA LEU A 75 -0.41 -5.16 8.45
C LEU A 75 -1.57 -4.42 7.80
N ASN A 76 -1.41 -3.13 7.48
CA ASN A 76 -2.46 -2.36 6.83
C ASN A 76 -2.71 -2.83 5.38
N ALA A 77 -1.66 -3.23 4.65
CA ALA A 77 -1.78 -3.82 3.31
C ALA A 77 -2.55 -5.15 3.34
N SER A 78 -2.38 -5.98 4.39
CA SER A 78 -3.12 -7.23 4.54
C SER A 78 -4.64 -7.05 4.59
N ARG A 79 -5.13 -5.86 4.97
CA ARG A 79 -6.56 -5.51 4.98
C ARG A 79 -7.17 -5.53 3.57
N VAL A 80 -6.37 -5.32 2.51
CA VAL A 80 -6.82 -5.46 1.11
C VAL A 80 -7.30 -6.87 0.82
N LEU A 81 -6.68 -7.89 1.41
CA LEU A 81 -7.02 -9.31 1.18
C LEU A 81 -8.39 -9.70 1.76
N GLN A 82 -8.94 -8.87 2.65
CA GLN A 82 -10.26 -9.08 3.26
C GLN A 82 -11.40 -8.41 2.45
N ILE A 83 -11.09 -7.78 1.31
CA ILE A 83 -12.11 -7.26 0.40
C ILE A 83 -12.81 -8.48 -0.26
N ARG A 84 -13.84 -9.00 0.42
CA ARG A 84 -14.73 -10.03 -0.11
C ARG A 84 -15.68 -9.40 -1.12
N GLU A 85 -15.82 -10.06 -2.27
CA GLU A 85 -16.91 -9.82 -3.23
C GLU A 85 -18.25 -10.06 -2.48
N ASN A 86 -19.17 -9.09 -2.58
CA ASN A 86 -20.56 -9.21 -2.12
C ASN A 86 -21.47 -9.21 -3.34
#